data_AF-A0A3D5GJV2-F1
#
_entry.id   AF-A0A3D5GJV2-F1
#
_cell.length_a   1.000
_cell.length_b   1.000
_cell.length_c   1.000
_cell.angle_alpha   90.00
_cell.angle_beta   90.00
_cell.angle_gamma   90.00
#
_symmetry.space_group_name_H-M   'P 1'
#
loop_
_entity.id
_entity.type
_entity.pdbx_description
1 polymer ?
#
loop_
_entity_poly.entity_id
_entity_poly.type
_entity_poly.pdbx_seq_one_letter_code
_entity_poly.pdbx_strand_id
1 'polypeptide(L)'
;KGVEGGEMCDWWLYDDLVYPFPKLSAAAGFDELDVVPITFDEILPAGWKQADRLVAMDENHVDVSVCFPNVLPRFCGQAFLEREDKDLAMLCVQAYNDWM
;
A
#
# COMPACT_ATOMS: atom_id res chain seq x y z
N LYS A 1 4.31 -15.93 6.51
CA LYS A 1 5.61 -15.35 6.09
C LYS A 1 6.71 -16.40 6.22
N GLY A 2 7.63 -16.49 5.25
CA GLY A 2 8.83 -17.35 5.35
C GLY A 2 8.58 -18.85 5.21
N VAL A 3 7.70 -19.27 4.30
CA VAL A 3 7.50 -20.70 3.98
C VAL A 3 8.59 -21.20 3.02
N GLU A 4 9.03 -22.44 3.17
CA GLU A 4 9.97 -23.07 2.25
C GLU A 4 9.35 -23.19 0.85
N GLY A 5 10.09 -22.77 -0.18
CA GLY A 5 9.59 -22.72 -1.56
C GLY A 5 8.58 -21.61 -1.85
N GLY A 6 8.37 -20.67 -0.92
CA GLY A 6 7.54 -19.49 -1.16
C GLY A 6 8.21 -18.46 -2.08
N GLU A 7 7.39 -17.65 -2.72
CA GLU A 7 7.85 -16.52 -3.54
C GLU A 7 8.15 -15.29 -2.68
N MET A 8 9.05 -14.43 -3.18
CA MET A 8 9.39 -13.16 -2.54
C MET A 8 8.22 -12.20 -2.64
N CYS A 9 7.90 -11.52 -1.55
CA CYS A 9 6.86 -10.50 -1.49
C CYS A 9 7.07 -9.59 -0.30
N ASP A 10 6.53 -8.38 -0.38
CA ASP A 10 6.58 -7.41 0.71
C ASP A 10 5.39 -7.55 1.65
N TRP A 11 5.65 -7.25 2.92
CA TRP A 11 4.70 -7.43 4.01
C TRP A 11 4.53 -6.13 4.79
N TRP A 12 3.29 -5.82 5.08
CA TRP A 12 2.96 -4.90 6.15
C TRP A 12 2.85 -5.64 7.48
N LEU A 13 3.56 -5.11 8.48
CA LEU A 13 3.57 -5.62 9.84
C LEU A 13 3.10 -4.51 10.78
N TYR A 14 2.03 -4.76 11.53
CA TYR A 14 1.48 -3.80 12.49
C TYR A 14 0.76 -4.56 13.61
N ASP A 15 1.29 -4.50 14.83
CA ASP A 15 0.77 -5.28 15.97
C ASP A 15 0.66 -6.79 15.63
N ASP A 16 -0.54 -7.37 15.70
CA ASP A 16 -0.84 -8.74 15.28
C ASP A 16 -1.10 -8.89 13.76
N LEU A 17 -1.23 -7.78 13.01
CA LEU A 17 -1.45 -7.79 11.57
C LEU A 17 -0.17 -8.16 10.83
N VAL A 18 -0.27 -9.24 10.05
CA VAL A 18 0.72 -9.65 9.06
C VAL A 18 0.02 -9.74 7.71
N TYR A 19 0.20 -8.73 6.87
CA TYR A 19 -0.55 -8.60 5.61
C TYR A 19 0.40 -8.52 4.40
N PRO A 20 0.38 -9.49 3.48
CA PRO A 20 1.20 -9.42 2.27
C PRO A 20 0.65 -8.35 1.33
N PHE A 21 1.51 -7.67 0.57
CA PHE A 21 1.08 -6.72 -0.44
C PHE A 21 0.53 -7.46 -1.68
N PRO A 22 -0.78 -7.41 -1.98
CA PRO A 22 -1.35 -8.18 -3.08
C PRO A 22 -1.21 -7.42 -4.41
N LYS A 23 -0.99 -8.15 -5.51
CA LYS A 23 -0.88 -7.57 -6.87
C LYS A 23 -2.05 -6.64 -7.22
N LEU A 24 -3.28 -7.02 -6.85
CA LEU A 24 -4.46 -6.21 -7.12
C LEU A 24 -4.44 -4.82 -6.45
N SER A 25 -3.62 -4.59 -5.41
CA SER A 25 -3.44 -3.27 -4.82
C SER A 25 -2.57 -2.33 -5.67
N ALA A 26 -1.91 -2.84 -6.72
CA ALA A 26 -1.09 -2.11 -7.66
C ALA A 26 -1.11 -2.77 -9.06
N ALA A 27 -2.30 -2.94 -9.63
CA ALA A 27 -2.51 -3.70 -10.87
C ALA A 27 -1.92 -3.06 -12.15
N ALA A 28 -1.61 -1.75 -12.14
CA ALA A 28 -1.13 -1.07 -13.33
C ALA A 28 0.24 -1.61 -13.77
N GLY A 29 0.39 -1.92 -15.06
CA GLY A 29 1.62 -2.45 -15.65
C GLY A 29 1.70 -3.97 -15.75
N PHE A 30 0.73 -4.71 -15.19
CA PHE A 30 0.65 -6.16 -15.33
C PHE A 30 -0.33 -6.57 -16.44
N ASP A 31 0.09 -7.50 -17.30
CA ASP A 31 -0.75 -8.07 -18.36
C ASP A 31 -1.79 -9.06 -17.79
N GLU A 32 -1.42 -9.83 -16.77
CA GLU A 32 -2.28 -10.79 -16.08
C GLU A 32 -2.52 -10.36 -14.63
N LEU A 33 -3.81 -10.32 -14.23
CA LEU A 33 -4.22 -9.98 -12.88
C LEU A 33 -4.65 -11.23 -12.11
N ASP A 34 -3.97 -11.46 -10.99
CA ASP A 34 -4.23 -12.52 -10.03
C ASP A 34 -4.12 -11.97 -8.60
N VAL A 35 -4.30 -12.82 -7.59
CA VAL A 35 -4.23 -12.45 -6.17
C VAL A 35 -2.99 -13.07 -5.53
N VAL A 36 -1.81 -12.82 -6.12
CA VAL A 36 -0.54 -13.22 -5.52
C VAL A 36 0.12 -12.05 -4.79
N PRO A 37 0.81 -12.30 -3.66
CA PRO A 37 1.71 -11.33 -3.06
C PRO A 37 2.82 -10.94 -4.03
N ILE A 38 3.19 -9.66 -4.06
CA ILE A 38 4.30 -9.15 -4.89
C ILE A 38 5.20 -8.22 -4.08
N THR A 39 6.31 -7.81 -4.67
CA THR A 39 7.26 -6.84 -4.12
C THR A 39 7.00 -5.43 -4.66
N PHE A 40 7.49 -4.40 -3.95
CA PHE A 40 7.48 -3.01 -4.40
C PHE A 40 8.39 -2.76 -5.62
N ASP A 41 9.33 -3.67 -5.89
CA ASP A 41 10.18 -3.62 -7.08
C ASP A 41 9.44 -4.06 -8.35
N GLU A 42 8.36 -4.86 -8.21
CA GLU A 42 7.54 -5.33 -9.33
C GLU A 42 6.44 -4.34 -9.74
N ILE A 43 6.03 -3.44 -8.83
CA ILE A 43 4.99 -2.44 -9.13
C ILE A 43 5.59 -1.24 -9.85
N LEU A 44 4.79 -0.59 -10.70
CA LEU A 44 5.20 0.67 -11.32
C LEU A 44 5.59 1.70 -10.24
N PRO A 45 6.74 2.40 -10.37
CA PRO A 45 7.18 3.39 -9.39
C PRO A 45 6.15 4.49 -9.12
N ALA A 46 5.33 4.83 -10.12
CA ALA A 46 4.21 5.76 -9.97
C ALA A 46 3.18 5.36 -8.89
N GLY A 47 3.19 4.11 -8.41
CA GLY A 47 2.37 3.65 -7.29
C GLY A 47 2.84 4.16 -5.93
N TRP A 48 4.10 4.59 -5.78
CA TRP A 48 4.69 4.97 -4.49
C TRP A 48 5.71 6.12 -4.54
N LYS A 49 6.16 6.53 -5.72
CA LYS A 49 7.02 7.71 -5.95
C LYS A 49 6.19 8.85 -6.55
N GLN A 50 6.16 9.99 -5.86
CA GLN A 50 5.37 11.16 -6.26
C GLN A 50 5.74 11.68 -7.65
N ALA A 51 7.04 11.79 -7.97
CA ALA A 51 7.49 12.35 -9.25
C ALA A 51 7.01 11.50 -10.44
N ASP A 52 7.19 10.17 -10.35
CA ASP A 52 6.70 9.22 -11.35
C ASP A 52 5.16 9.23 -11.45
N ARG A 53 4.46 9.44 -10.33
CA ARG A 53 3.00 9.56 -10.31
C ARG A 53 2.51 10.77 -11.12
N LEU A 54 3.20 11.91 -11.03
CA LEU A 54 2.83 13.12 -11.79
C LEU A 54 2.98 12.89 -13.30
N VAL A 55 4.07 12.24 -13.74
CA VAL A 55 4.25 11.86 -15.16
C VAL A 55 3.11 10.95 -15.62
N ALA A 56 2.78 9.92 -14.84
CA ALA A 56 1.68 9.03 -15.16
C ALA A 56 0.31 9.76 -15.17
N MET A 57 0.12 10.78 -14.34
CA MET A 57 -1.10 11.61 -14.36
C MET A 57 -1.21 12.43 -15.64
N ASP A 58 -0.11 13.04 -16.08
CA ASP A 58 -0.06 13.79 -17.35
C ASP A 58 -0.38 12.90 -18.54
N GLU A 59 0.21 11.70 -18.61
CA GLU A 59 -0.05 10.70 -19.65
C GLU A 59 -1.51 10.22 -19.66
N ASN A 60 -2.14 10.16 -18.48
CA ASN A 60 -3.54 9.77 -18.33
C ASN A 60 -4.52 10.96 -18.37
N HIS A 61 -4.06 12.16 -18.70
CA HIS A 61 -4.87 13.39 -18.73
C HIS A 61 -5.59 13.70 -17.40
N VAL A 62 -4.95 13.42 -16.26
CA VAL A 62 -5.46 13.68 -14.91
C VAL A 62 -4.84 14.95 -14.34
N ASP A 63 -5.62 16.01 -14.20
CA ASP A 63 -5.16 17.30 -13.65
C ASP A 63 -5.02 17.27 -12.11
N VAL A 64 -5.99 16.69 -11.42
CA VAL A 64 -6.00 16.60 -9.94
C VAL A 64 -6.51 15.23 -9.50
N SER A 65 -5.88 14.65 -8.49
CA SER A 65 -6.27 13.38 -7.88
C SER A 65 -6.27 13.48 -6.36
N VAL A 66 -7.33 12.97 -5.72
CA VAL A 66 -7.36 12.82 -4.26
C VAL A 66 -6.69 11.49 -3.90
N CYS A 67 -5.62 11.57 -3.13
CA CYS A 67 -4.89 10.39 -2.67
C CYS A 67 -5.51 9.84 -1.39
N PHE A 68 -5.96 8.59 -1.44
CA PHE A 68 -6.40 7.85 -0.26
C PHE A 68 -5.32 6.85 0.16
N PRO A 69 -5.25 6.50 1.46
CA PRO A 69 -4.39 5.44 1.90
C PRO A 69 -4.75 4.11 1.23
N ASN A 70 -3.74 3.28 1.01
CA ASN A 70 -3.89 1.97 0.39
C ASN A 70 -3.90 0.88 1.49
N VAL A 71 -3.00 -0.10 1.40
CA VAL A 71 -3.10 -1.36 2.14
C VAL A 71 -3.00 -1.23 3.67
N LEU A 72 -2.01 -0.53 4.22
CA LEU A 72 -1.74 -0.57 5.67
C LEU A 72 -2.52 0.42 6.54
N PRO A 73 -2.89 1.63 6.10
CA PRO A 73 -3.87 2.40 6.87
C PRO A 73 -5.30 1.97 6.55
N ARG A 74 -5.52 1.29 5.41
CA ARG A 74 -6.83 1.11 4.78
C ARG A 74 -7.56 2.45 4.61
N PHE A 75 -8.83 2.41 4.23
CA PHE A 75 -9.67 3.60 4.23
C PHE A 75 -9.76 4.15 5.67
N CYS A 76 -9.53 5.46 5.82
CA CYS A 76 -9.67 6.22 7.06
C CYS A 76 -9.00 5.63 8.33
N GLY A 77 -7.88 4.92 8.20
CA GLY A 77 -7.14 4.39 9.37
C GLY A 77 -7.78 3.15 10.01
N GLN A 78 -8.67 2.46 9.29
CA GLN A 78 -9.39 1.28 9.78
C GLN A 78 -8.46 0.20 10.34
N ALA A 79 -7.34 -0.10 9.66
CA ALA A 79 -6.42 -1.13 10.11
C ALA A 79 -5.85 -0.83 11.50
N PHE A 80 -5.59 0.44 11.79
CA PHE A 80 -5.15 0.89 13.11
C PHE A 80 -6.28 0.80 14.13
N LEU A 81 -7.47 1.31 13.78
CA LEU A 81 -8.64 1.35 14.66
C LEU A 81 -9.14 -0.04 15.06
N GLU A 82 -8.98 -1.06 14.20
CA GLU A 82 -9.43 -2.43 14.46
C GLU A 82 -8.63 -3.14 15.57
N ARG A 83 -7.49 -2.60 16.02
CA ARG A 83 -6.62 -3.23 17.05
C ARG A 83 -6.90 -2.72 18.46
N GLU A 84 -6.51 -3.50 19.46
CA GLU A 84 -6.87 -3.22 20.87
C GLU A 84 -6.16 -1.98 21.41
N ASP A 85 -4.88 -1.80 21.08
CA ASP A 85 -4.09 -0.66 21.52
C ASP A 85 -4.50 0.62 20.76
N LYS A 86 -5.40 1.40 21.38
CA LYS A 86 -5.90 2.65 20.81
C LYS A 86 -4.90 3.80 20.89
N ASP A 87 -3.95 3.72 21.81
CA ASP A 87 -2.89 4.73 21.93
C ASP A 87 -1.91 4.57 20.75
N LEU A 88 -1.50 3.33 20.46
CA LEU A 88 -0.73 3.02 19.25
C LEU A 88 -1.51 3.39 17.97
N ALA A 89 -2.80 3.05 17.90
CA ALA A 89 -3.61 3.39 16.73
C ALA A 89 -3.65 4.90 16.46
N MET A 90 -3.82 5.72 17.50
CA MET A 90 -3.81 7.18 17.38
C MET A 90 -2.44 7.69 16.89
N LEU A 91 -1.34 7.17 17.47
CA LEU A 91 0.02 7.53 17.06
C LEU A 91 0.27 7.19 15.59
N CYS A 92 -0.20 6.03 15.10
CA CYS A 92 -0.07 5.64 13.70
C CYS A 92 -0.88 6.53 12.75
N VAL A 93 -2.10 6.91 13.11
CA VAL A 93 -2.91 7.86 12.31
C VAL A 93 -2.22 9.23 12.26
N GLN A 94 -1.74 9.74 13.39
CA GLN A 94 -1.02 11.00 13.47
C GLN A 94 0.26 10.97 12.62
N ALA A 95 1.09 9.93 12.77
CA ALA A 95 2.30 9.76 11.99
C ALA A 95 2.03 9.68 10.48
N TYR A 96 0.96 9.00 10.06
CA TYR A 96 0.55 8.95 8.66
C TYR A 96 0.15 10.33 8.14
N ASN A 97 -0.66 11.07 8.91
CA ASN A 97 -1.14 12.40 8.51
C ASN A 97 -0.03 13.46 8.51
N ASP A 98 0.98 13.34 9.38
CA ASP A 98 2.13 14.24 9.42
C ASP A 98 3.10 14.01 8.25
N TRP A 99 3.12 12.79 7.70
CA TRP A 99 3.95 12.44 6.54
C TRP A 99 3.33 12.84 5.20
N MET A 100 2.00 12.77 5.07
CA MET A 100 1.24 13.13 3.88
C MET A 100 1.26 14.64 3.59
#